data_AF-A0A1C6SVI2-F1
#
_entry.id   AF-A0A1C6SVI2-F1
#
_cell.length_a   1.000
_cell.length_b   1.000
_cell.length_c   1.000
_cell.angle_alpha   90.00
_cell.angle_beta   90.00
_cell.angle_gamma   90.00
#
_symmetry.space_group_name_H-M   'P 1'
#
loop_
_entity.id
_entity.type
_entity.pdbx_description
1 polymer ?
#
loop_
_entity_poly.entity_id
_entity_poly.type
_entity_poly.pdbx_seq_one_letter_code
_entity_poly.pdbx_strand_id
1 'polypeptide(L)'
;MQRGYRGRPKWETDVAVREVRTPEEAVERARKGRALVDAALAGQAPPEVTEKPAARVAGYEMVACCVCYTPVWGLPGSRCDTCPPDAPPDMSFAR
;
A
#
# COMPACT_ATOMS: atom_id res chain seq x y z
N MET A 1 3.97 -11.90 24.43
CA MET A 1 4.64 -10.64 24.04
C MET A 1 5.38 -10.86 22.72
N GLN A 2 4.74 -10.62 21.58
CA GLN A 2 5.45 -10.60 20.29
C GLN A 2 5.73 -9.15 19.94
N ARG A 3 7.02 -8.78 19.96
CA ARG A 3 7.52 -7.51 19.42
C ARG A 3 7.28 -7.54 17.91
N GLY A 4 6.22 -6.89 17.45
CA GLY A 4 6.03 -6.61 16.02
C GLY A 4 7.22 -5.79 15.53
N TYR A 5 7.99 -6.35 14.59
CA TYR A 5 8.97 -5.59 13.84
C TYR A 5 8.25 -4.38 13.24
N ARG A 6 8.62 -3.17 13.67
CA ARG A 6 8.28 -1.94 12.95
C ARG A 6 9.07 -1.98 11.63
N GLY A 7 8.53 -2.70 10.65
CA GLY A 7 8.90 -2.52 9.26
C GLY A 7 8.63 -1.07 8.91
N ARG A 8 9.58 -0.41 8.25
CA ARG A 8 9.41 0.96 7.80
C ARG A 8 8.07 1.12 7.05
N PRO A 9 7.41 2.28 7.14
CA PRO A 9 6.27 2.59 6.31
C PRO A 9 6.55 2.23 4.84
N LYS A 10 5.56 1.63 4.15
CA LYS A 10 5.73 1.16 2.77
C LYS A 10 6.35 2.20 1.83
N TRP A 11 6.00 3.48 2.02
CA TRP A 11 6.56 4.58 1.23
C TRP A 11 8.06 4.77 1.43
N GLU A 12 8.61 4.53 2.62
CA GLU A 12 10.05 4.60 2.87
C GLU A 12 10.79 3.47 2.16
N THR A 13 10.21 2.27 2.15
CA THR A 13 10.75 1.13 1.40
C THR A 13 10.73 1.42 -0.10
N ASP A 14 9.63 1.97 -0.62
CA ASP A 14 9.50 2.31 -2.03
C ASP A 14 10.50 3.38 -2.47
N VAL A 15 10.77 4.38 -1.63
CA VAL A 15 11.81 5.41 -1.86
C VAL A 15 13.19 4.78 -1.83
N ALA A 16 13.49 3.96 -0.82
CA ALA A 16 14.80 3.33 -0.66
C ALA A 16 15.16 2.37 -1.82
N VAL A 17 14.17 1.70 -2.41
CA VAL A 17 14.36 0.84 -3.59
C VAL A 17 14.65 1.65 -4.86
N ARG A 18 14.11 2.88 -4.96
CA ARG A 18 14.27 3.74 -6.15
C ARG A 18 15.53 4.59 -6.11
N GLU A 19 16.12 4.76 -4.94
CA GLU A 19 17.34 5.54 -4.71
C GLU A 19 18.52 4.97 -5.51
N VAL A 20 19.36 5.86 -6.05
CA VAL A 20 20.59 5.50 -6.76
C VAL A 20 21.74 5.59 -5.77
N ARG A 21 22.54 4.54 -5.60
CA ARG A 21 23.58 4.52 -4.56
C ARG A 21 25.00 4.59 -5.12
N THR A 22 25.17 4.32 -6.41
CA THR A 22 26.48 4.40 -7.08
C THR A 22 26.45 5.22 -8.38
N PRO A 23 27.60 5.76 -8.82
CA PRO A 23 27.72 6.42 -10.11
C PRO A 23 27.34 5.52 -11.29
N GLU A 24 27.70 4.23 -11.22
CA GLU A 24 27.40 3.26 -12.27
C GLU A 24 25.88 3.01 -12.40
N GLU A 25 25.18 2.87 -11.27
CA GLU A 25 23.71 2.76 -11.24
C GLU A 25 23.02 4.03 -11.77
N ALA A 26 23.64 5.20 -11.58
CA ALA A 26 23.12 6.46 -12.13
C ALA A 26 23.21 6.47 -13.66
N VAL A 27 24.35 6.05 -14.21
CA VAL A 27 24.58 5.96 -15.65
C VAL A 27 23.64 4.93 -16.28
N GLU A 28 23.47 3.76 -15.66
CA GLU A 28 22.57 2.72 -16.15
C GLU A 28 21.11 3.20 -16.17
N ARG A 29 20.67 3.87 -15.09
CA ARG A 29 19.33 4.45 -15.01
C ARG A 29 19.11 5.55 -16.05
N ALA A 30 20.11 6.40 -16.30
CA ALA A 30 20.05 7.43 -17.34
C ALA A 30 19.92 6.82 -18.74
N ARG A 31 20.67 5.76 -19.04
CA ARG A 31 20.57 5.01 -20.31
C ARG A 31 19.18 4.41 -20.51
N LYS A 32 18.64 3.73 -19.49
CA LYS A 32 17.28 3.16 -19.52
C LYS A 32 16.22 4.25 -19.72
N GLY A 33 16.33 5.36 -19.00
CA GLY A 33 15.43 6.51 -19.15
C GLY A 33 15.46 7.09 -20.57
N ARG A 34 16.65 7.20 -21.16
CA ARG A 34 16.79 7.69 -22.53
C ARG A 34 16.15 6.74 -23.55
N ALA A 35 16.37 5.43 -23.41
CA ALA A 35 15.76 4.44 -24.28
C ALA A 35 14.22 4.48 -24.24
N LEU A 36 13.63 4.71 -23.05
CA LEU A 36 12.18 4.87 -22.90
C LEU A 36 11.65 6.14 -23.60
N VAL A 37 12.40 7.25 -23.52
CA VAL A 37 12.04 8.50 -24.22
C VAL A 37 12.15 8.31 -25.73
N ASP A 38 13.22 7.69 -26.22
CA ASP A 38 13.42 7.47 -27.64
C ASP A 38 12.33 6.51 -28.21
N ALA A 39 11.92 5.49 -27.46
CA ALA A 39 10.80 4.61 -27.81
C ALA A 39 9.45 5.37 -27.89
N ALA A 40 9.16 6.23 -26.91
CA ALA A 40 7.97 7.06 -26.92
C ALA A 40 7.96 8.05 -28.10
N LEU A 41 9.10 8.67 -28.42
CA LEU A 41 9.24 9.54 -29.59
C LEU A 41 9.10 8.79 -30.91
N ALA A 42 9.49 7.52 -30.95
CA ALA A 42 9.25 6.62 -32.08
C ALA A 42 7.78 6.14 -32.18
N GLY A 43 6.89 6.61 -31.31
CA GLY A 43 5.47 6.24 -31.30
C GLY A 43 5.20 4.84 -30.77
N GLN A 44 6.17 4.21 -30.08
CA GLN A 44 5.95 2.94 -29.42
C GLN A 44 5.09 3.16 -28.17
N ALA A 45 3.91 2.54 -28.12
CA ALA A 45 3.10 2.55 -26.92
C ALA A 45 3.83 1.78 -25.80
N PRO A 46 3.86 2.31 -24.57
CA PRO A 46 4.39 1.55 -23.44
C PRO A 46 3.57 0.26 -23.28
N PRO A 47 4.20 -0.85 -22.81
CA PRO A 47 3.48 -2.07 -22.52
C PRO A 47 2.35 -1.77 -21.54
N GLU A 48 1.14 -2.20 -21.89
CA GLU A 48 -0.06 -1.96 -21.10
C GLU A 48 0.10 -2.65 -19.73
N VAL A 49 0.21 -1.84 -18.67
CA VAL A 49 0.32 -2.34 -17.28
C VAL A 49 -1.04 -2.93 -16.92
N THR A 50 -1.16 -4.24 -17.10
CA THR A 50 -2.40 -5.00 -17.06
C THR A 50 -2.80 -5.46 -15.65
N GLU A 51 -2.14 -4.99 -14.60
CA GLU A 51 -2.64 -5.20 -13.24
C GLU A 51 -3.72 -4.18 -12.92
N LYS A 52 -4.95 -4.50 -13.33
CA LYS A 52 -6.13 -3.90 -12.74
C LYS A 52 -6.06 -4.16 -11.23
N PRO A 53 -6.01 -3.11 -10.38
CA PRO A 53 -6.00 -3.33 -8.93
C PRO A 53 -7.20 -4.19 -8.57
N ALA A 54 -6.98 -5.19 -7.70
CA ALA A 54 -8.03 -6.10 -7.26
C ALA A 54 -9.28 -5.30 -6.91
N ALA A 55 -10.43 -5.73 -7.45
CA ALA A 55 -11.70 -5.06 -7.24
C ALA A 55 -11.93 -4.92 -5.73
N ARG A 56 -11.85 -3.69 -5.21
CA ARG A 56 -12.24 -3.40 -3.84
C ARG A 56 -13.75 -3.62 -3.79
N VAL A 57 -14.22 -4.44 -2.85
CA VAL A 57 -15.65 -4.55 -2.56
C VAL A 57 -16.15 -3.15 -2.24
N ALA A 58 -17.11 -2.64 -3.01
CA ALA A 58 -17.60 -1.28 -2.85
C ALA A 58 -18.05 -1.05 -1.40
N GLY A 59 -17.57 0.04 -0.79
CA GLY A 59 -17.85 0.38 0.61
C GLY A 59 -16.88 -0.19 1.64
N TYR A 60 -16.02 -1.15 1.28
CA TYR A 60 -14.95 -1.57 2.18
C TYR A 60 -13.84 -0.52 2.15
N GLU A 61 -13.46 -0.05 3.34
CA GLU A 61 -12.38 0.89 3.56
C GLU A 61 -11.53 0.43 4.76
N MET A 62 -10.43 1.13 5.00
CA MET A 62 -9.69 0.93 6.24
C MET A 62 -10.46 1.61 7.38
N VAL A 63 -11.11 0.81 8.22
CA VAL A 63 -11.88 1.28 9.39
C VAL A 63 -11.23 0.80 10.69
N ALA A 64 -11.58 1.44 11.81
CA ALA A 64 -11.19 0.95 13.13
C ALA A 64 -12.17 -0.14 13.60
N CYS A 65 -11.64 -1.24 14.15
CA CYS A 65 -12.45 -2.26 14.81
C CYS A 65 -13.33 -1.64 15.91
N CYS A 66 -14.62 -1.94 15.91
CA CYS A 66 -15.58 -1.38 16.87
C CYS A 66 -15.37 -1.82 18.33
N VAL A 67 -14.42 -2.73 18.62
CA VAL A 67 -14.12 -3.21 19.98
C VAL A 67 -12.73 -2.80 20.44
N CYS A 68 -11.70 -2.99 19.61
CA CYS A 68 -10.29 -2.81 20.00
C CYS A 68 -9.53 -1.76 19.19
N TYR A 69 -10.21 -1.05 18.27
CA TYR A 69 -9.63 0.00 17.42
C TYR A 69 -8.47 -0.43 16.53
N THR A 70 -8.18 -1.72 16.43
CA THR A 70 -7.20 -2.23 15.47
C THR A 70 -7.72 -1.96 14.05
N PRO A 71 -6.88 -1.48 13.12
CA PRO A 71 -7.29 -1.18 11.76
C PRO A 71 -7.67 -2.47 11.01
N VAL A 72 -8.82 -2.46 10.36
CA VAL A 72 -9.35 -3.58 9.57
C VAL A 72 -9.87 -3.10 8.22
N TRP A 73 -9.82 -3.98 7.22
CA TRP A 73 -10.45 -3.74 5.92
C TRP A 73 -11.90 -4.22 5.97
N GLY A 74 -12.86 -3.29 6.07
CA GLY A 74 -14.25 -3.63 6.37
C GLY A 74 -15.22 -2.47 6.17
N LEU A 75 -16.50 -2.70 6.47
CA LEU A 75 -17.52 -1.66 6.54
C LEU A 75 -17.44 -0.91 7.89
N PRO A 76 -17.93 0.34 7.98
CA PRO A 76 -18.07 1.04 9.26
C PRO A 76 -18.79 0.17 10.31
N GLY A 77 -18.22 0.07 11.51
CA GLY A 77 -18.73 -0.81 12.58
C GLY A 77 -18.22 -2.26 12.55
N SER A 78 -17.35 -2.61 11.60
CA SER A 78 -16.74 -3.94 11.52
C SER A 78 -15.89 -4.28 12.74
N ARG A 79 -15.80 -5.58 13.03
CA ARG A 79 -14.96 -6.17 14.08
C ARG A 79 -13.77 -6.89 13.45
N CYS A 80 -12.63 -6.93 14.15
CA CYS A 80 -11.48 -7.74 13.74
C CYS A 80 -11.61 -9.20 14.20
N ASP A 81 -10.93 -10.11 13.50
CA ASP A 81 -10.94 -11.55 13.82
C ASP A 81 -10.30 -11.89 15.18
N THR A 82 -9.55 -10.96 15.76
CA THR A 82 -8.89 -11.13 17.07
C THR A 82 -9.82 -10.89 18.25
N CYS A 83 -10.90 -10.12 18.06
CA CYS A 83 -11.83 -9.79 19.13
C CYS A 83 -12.78 -10.97 19.41
N PRO A 84 -13.14 -11.22 20.69
CA PRO A 84 -14.18 -12.20 21.01
C PRO A 84 -15.49 -11.88 20.27
N PRO A 85 -16.26 -12.88 19.82
CA PRO A 85 -17.51 -12.68 19.08
C PRO A 85 -18.63 -12.03 19.92
N ASP A 86 -18.52 -12.08 21.25
CA ASP A 86 -19.53 -11.51 22.16
C ASP A 86 -19.08 -10.20 22.84
N ALA A 87 -17.89 -9.70 22.50
CA ALA A 87 -17.43 -8.44 23.09
C ALA A 87 -18.36 -7.29 22.64
N PRO A 88 -18.85 -6.43 23.55
CA PRO A 88 -19.67 -5.30 23.16
C PRO A 88 -18.82 -4.30 22.35
N PRO A 89 -19.42 -3.60 21.37
CA PRO A 89 -18.75 -2.49 20.72
C PRO A 89 -18.45 -1.40 21.75
N ASP A 90 -17.31 -0.73 21.62
CA ASP A 90 -16.99 0.42 22.45
C ASP A 90 -17.83 1.62 21.97
N MET A 91 -18.71 2.06 22.88
CA MET A 91 -19.65 3.15 22.65
C MET A 91 -19.13 4.49 23.19
N SER A 92 -17.85 4.59 23.56
CA SER A 92 -17.25 5.83 24.09
C SER A 92 -17.35 7.04 23.15
N PHE A 93 -17.65 6.81 21.87
CA PHE A 93 -17.87 7.84 20.84
C PHE A 93 -19.35 8.21 20.61
N ALA A 94 -20.30 7.48 21.18
CA ALA A 94 -21.73 7.79 21.09
C ALA A 94 -22.10 8.87 22.13
N ARG A 95 -21.95 10.14 21.74
CA ARG A 95 -22.51 11.29 22.45
C ARG A 95 -23.80 11.76 21.80
#